data_AF-A0A2A5SV05-F1
#
_entry.id   AF-A0A2A5SV05-F1
#
_cell.length_a   1.000
_cell.length_b   1.000
_cell.length_c   1.000
_cell.angle_alpha   90.00
_cell.angle_beta   90.00
_cell.angle_gamma   90.00
#
_symmetry.space_group_name_H-M   'P 1'
#
loop_
_entity.id
_entity.type
_entity.pdbx_description
1 polymer ?
#
loop_
_entity_poly.entity_id
_entity_poly.type
_entity_poly.pdbx_seq_one_letter_code
_entity_poly.pdbx_strand_id
1 'polypeptide(L)'
;MVYFKYGKAFHDLRIQHGFSLSAFEELGIAKSTLSNFENGKSMLSFDRLDSALQKMNVSPLDYSIMINNGEQESYISIFDEIEHAYYQREIKRLKEIYQENQMGTNEQKLVAYSAKGLYQHLLPEEIDEIEDYLKGIQFWGLFELSILANIGDKVNENLIDNILEDFFYNKSYYENDLYYRVLIYRFLYKVILNCIDSERKEKAQEVLDISKQFFMPGDVMSRVIINYAESFFVYYYVDKQKGKRQLQDTLKFLKKIGAEDFRKTLKMQYDKRIIREKPNER
;
A
#
# COMPACT_ATOMS: atom_id res chain seq x y z
N MET A 1 20.88 21.97 11.81
CA MET A 1 20.83 22.35 10.38
C MET A 1 20.09 21.27 9.62
N VAL A 2 19.10 21.62 8.80
CA VAL A 2 18.24 20.68 8.06
C VAL A 2 19.05 19.71 7.18
N TYR A 3 20.19 20.15 6.65
CA TYR A 3 21.03 19.35 5.75
C TYR A 3 22.01 18.40 6.44
N PHE A 4 22.22 18.56 7.75
CA PHE A 4 23.25 17.79 8.47
C PHE A 4 23.00 16.29 8.42
N LYS A 5 21.73 15.87 8.46
CA LYS A 5 21.37 14.44 8.40
C LYS A 5 21.79 13.76 7.09
N TYR A 6 21.68 14.45 5.96
CA TYR A 6 22.07 13.94 4.64
C TYR A 6 23.60 13.76 4.58
N GLY A 7 24.34 14.83 4.86
CA GLY A 7 25.80 14.79 4.88
C GLY A 7 26.36 13.73 5.83
N LYS A 8 25.79 13.63 7.03
CA LYS A 8 26.21 12.64 8.03
C LYS A 8 25.97 11.21 7.56
N ALA A 9 24.77 10.89 7.05
CA ALA A 9 24.48 9.55 6.54
C ALA A 9 25.44 9.16 5.41
N PHE A 10 25.72 10.10 4.49
CA PHE A 10 26.68 9.85 3.42
C PHE A 10 28.10 9.63 3.95
N HIS A 11 28.54 10.43 4.92
CA HIS A 11 29.84 10.27 5.57
C HIS A 11 30.01 8.87 6.17
N ASP A 12 29.00 8.43 6.93
CA ASP A 12 29.00 7.13 7.60
C ASP A 12 29.10 5.98 6.56
N LEU A 13 28.34 6.06 5.47
CA LEU A 13 28.45 5.12 4.33
C LEU A 13 29.82 5.16 3.67
N ARG A 14 30.36 6.35 3.39
CA ARG A 14 31.66 6.50 2.75
C ARG A 14 32.76 5.83 3.57
N ILE A 15 32.75 6.04 4.89
CA ILE A 15 33.71 5.43 5.82
C ILE A 15 33.50 3.92 5.91
N GLN A 16 32.25 3.44 6.02
CA GLN A 16 31.92 2.01 6.02
C GLN A 16 32.48 1.29 4.79
N HIS A 17 32.37 1.91 3.60
CA HIS A 17 32.85 1.35 2.34
C HIS A 17 34.33 1.65 2.05
N GLY A 18 35.06 2.28 2.98
CA GLY A 18 36.50 2.50 2.89
C GLY A 18 36.93 3.55 1.86
N PHE A 19 36.03 4.44 1.43
CA PHE A 19 36.35 5.45 0.43
C PHE A 19 36.95 6.72 1.06
N SER A 20 38.01 7.25 0.44
CA SER A 20 38.56 8.57 0.78
C SER A 20 37.71 9.70 0.18
N LEU A 21 37.93 10.95 0.64
CA LEU A 21 37.29 12.12 0.03
C LEU A 21 37.65 12.28 -1.46
N SER A 22 38.85 11.84 -1.89
CA SER A 22 39.29 11.86 -3.30
C SER A 22 38.52 10.89 -4.19
N ALA A 23 37.90 9.86 -3.62
CA ALA A 23 37.38 8.74 -4.39
C ALA A 23 36.25 9.14 -5.35
N PHE A 24 35.67 10.33 -5.17
CA PHE A 24 34.53 10.83 -5.94
C PHE A 24 34.92 11.96 -6.92
N GLU A 25 36.21 12.28 -7.04
CA GLU A 25 36.68 13.32 -7.97
C GLU A 25 36.37 12.98 -9.43
N GLU A 26 36.43 11.70 -9.80
CA GLU A 26 36.04 11.21 -11.14
C GLU A 26 34.54 11.40 -11.44
N LEU A 27 33.70 11.51 -10.41
CA LEU A 27 32.27 11.82 -10.52
C LEU A 27 32.01 13.34 -10.56
N GLY A 28 33.07 14.16 -10.69
CA GLY A 28 32.97 15.61 -10.67
C GLY A 28 32.73 16.20 -9.28
N ILE A 29 33.01 15.44 -8.21
CA ILE A 29 32.85 15.89 -6.82
C ILE A 29 34.22 16.19 -6.22
N ALA A 30 34.58 17.47 -6.12
CA ALA A 30 35.83 17.89 -5.50
C ALA A 30 35.85 17.55 -3.99
N LYS A 31 37.04 17.24 -3.45
CA LYS A 31 37.24 16.93 -2.01
C LYS A 31 36.60 17.95 -1.07
N SER A 32 36.75 19.24 -1.37
CA SER A 32 36.18 20.33 -0.57
C SER A 32 34.66 20.35 -0.61
N THR A 33 34.07 20.10 -1.79
CA THR A 33 32.62 19.96 -1.97
C THR A 33 32.06 18.79 -1.18
N LEU A 34 32.72 17.63 -1.26
CA LEU A 34 32.29 16.44 -0.52
C LEU A 34 32.41 16.64 0.99
N SER A 35 33.53 17.21 1.46
CA SER A 35 33.71 17.55 2.87
C SER A 35 32.66 18.56 3.35
N ASN A 36 32.34 19.59 2.55
CA ASN A 36 31.28 20.53 2.91
C ASN A 36 29.91 19.87 2.97
N PHE A 37 29.59 18.96 2.05
CA PHE A 37 28.36 18.18 2.09
C PHE A 37 28.26 17.33 3.35
N GLU A 38 29.29 16.53 3.64
CA GLU A 38 29.33 15.65 4.82
C GLU A 38 29.19 16.41 6.15
N ASN A 39 29.71 17.63 6.20
CA ASN A 39 29.59 18.51 7.36
C ASN A 39 28.30 19.37 7.35
N GLY A 40 27.37 19.13 6.41
CA GLY A 40 26.09 19.84 6.33
C GLY A 40 26.19 21.31 5.88
N LYS A 41 27.31 21.72 5.29
CA LYS A 41 27.58 23.09 4.83
C LYS A 41 27.07 23.38 3.42
N SER A 42 26.87 22.34 2.60
CA SER A 42 26.32 22.43 1.24
C SER A 42 25.54 21.17 0.89
N MET A 43 24.77 21.19 -0.18
CA MET A 43 24.15 19.98 -0.76
C MET A 43 24.89 19.55 -2.03
N LEU A 44 24.85 18.25 -2.33
CA LEU A 44 25.17 17.74 -3.66
C LEU A 44 23.94 17.85 -4.55
N SER A 45 24.16 18.05 -5.85
CA SER A 45 23.11 17.85 -6.85
C SER A 45 22.71 16.37 -6.88
N PHE A 46 21.46 16.09 -7.24
CA PHE A 46 20.89 14.74 -7.18
C PHE A 46 21.67 13.74 -8.05
N ASP A 47 22.05 14.12 -9.26
CA ASP A 47 22.87 13.31 -10.19
C ASP A 47 24.21 12.88 -9.58
N ARG A 48 24.86 13.79 -8.86
CA ARG A 48 26.14 13.53 -8.17
C ARG A 48 25.96 12.65 -6.96
N LEU A 49 24.90 12.87 -6.18
CA LEU A 49 24.56 12.04 -5.04
C LEU A 49 24.26 10.61 -5.50
N ASP A 50 23.39 10.44 -6.50
CA ASP A 50 23.03 9.13 -7.06
C ASP A 50 24.26 8.38 -7.58
N SER A 51 25.09 9.03 -8.39
CA SER A 51 26.34 8.42 -8.89
C SER A 51 27.29 8.02 -7.75
N ALA A 52 27.37 8.83 -6.70
CA ALA A 52 28.23 8.56 -5.56
C ALA A 52 27.69 7.40 -4.68
N LEU A 53 26.37 7.30 -4.50
CA LEU A 53 25.73 6.18 -3.82
C LEU A 53 25.94 4.87 -4.60
N GLN A 54 25.77 4.91 -5.93
CA GLN A 54 26.05 3.76 -6.80
C GLN A 54 27.50 3.30 -6.70
N LYS A 55 28.46 4.24 -6.66
CA LYS A 55 29.88 3.90 -6.42
C LYS A 55 30.12 3.17 -5.09
N MET A 56 29.28 3.43 -4.09
CA MET A 56 29.31 2.74 -2.80
C MET A 56 28.48 1.45 -2.79
N ASN A 57 27.84 1.07 -3.89
CA ASN A 57 26.83 -0.01 -3.94
C ASN A 57 25.67 0.21 -2.96
N VAL A 58 25.24 1.46 -2.80
CA VAL A 58 24.12 1.86 -1.95
C VAL A 58 22.99 2.36 -2.84
N SER A 59 21.76 1.87 -2.63
CA SER A 59 20.60 2.39 -3.35
C SER A 59 20.12 3.72 -2.75
N PRO A 60 19.45 4.59 -3.54
CA PRO A 60 18.79 5.78 -2.98
C PRO A 60 17.79 5.45 -1.85
N LEU A 61 17.16 4.28 -1.91
CA LEU A 61 16.24 3.80 -0.88
C LEU A 61 16.96 3.52 0.45
N ASP A 62 18.04 2.73 0.42
CA ASP A 62 18.82 2.42 1.63
C ASP A 62 19.36 3.70 2.29
N TYR A 63 19.79 4.65 1.46
CA TYR A 63 20.24 5.95 1.93
C TYR A 63 19.11 6.76 2.58
N SER A 64 17.92 6.78 1.98
CA SER A 64 16.73 7.46 2.55
C SER A 64 16.35 6.88 3.91
N ILE A 65 16.34 5.54 4.03
CA ILE A 65 16.09 4.82 5.29
C ILE A 65 17.09 5.27 6.35
N MET A 66 18.39 5.35 6.02
CA MET A 66 19.42 5.78 6.95
C MET A 66 19.25 7.23 7.41
N ILE A 67 18.90 8.14 6.50
CA ILE A 67 18.69 9.56 6.81
C ILE A 67 17.54 9.76 7.81
N ASN A 68 16.52 8.93 7.72
CA ASN A 68 15.32 9.03 8.54
C ASN A 68 15.35 8.06 9.75
N ASN A 69 16.51 7.52 10.12
CA ASN A 69 16.67 6.55 11.22
C ASN A 69 15.76 5.31 11.10
N GLY A 70 15.45 4.89 9.87
CA GLY A 70 14.52 3.81 9.60
C GLY A 70 13.04 4.22 9.53
N GLU A 71 12.72 5.49 9.79
CA GLU A 71 11.36 6.01 9.66
C GLU A 71 11.05 6.38 8.19
N GLN A 72 9.83 6.10 7.75
CA GLN A 72 9.37 6.52 6.42
C GLN A 72 8.97 8.01 6.43
N GLU A 73 8.71 8.56 5.24
CA GLU A 73 8.13 9.90 5.12
C GLU A 73 6.80 10.00 5.87
N SER A 74 6.50 11.18 6.43
CA SER A 74 5.44 11.37 7.43
C SER A 74 4.03 11.00 6.97
N TYR A 75 3.76 10.98 5.67
CA TYR A 75 2.46 10.56 5.15
C TYR A 75 2.37 9.04 4.97
N ILE A 76 3.46 8.38 4.56
CA ILE A 76 3.49 6.92 4.43
C ILE A 76 3.43 6.29 5.82
N SER A 77 4.10 6.90 6.81
CA SER A 77 4.01 6.45 8.20
C SER A 77 2.56 6.44 8.73
N ILE A 78 1.73 7.41 8.34
CA ILE A 78 0.31 7.42 8.77
C ILE A 78 -0.48 6.29 8.08
N PHE A 79 -0.21 5.95 6.82
CA PHE A 79 -0.88 4.81 6.18
C PHE A 79 -0.47 3.48 6.81
N ASP A 80 0.79 3.34 7.22
CA ASP A 80 1.24 2.18 7.98
C ASP A 80 0.53 2.09 9.35
N GLU A 81 0.31 3.23 10.02
CA GLU A 81 -0.50 3.27 11.25
C GLU A 81 -1.97 2.90 11.01
N ILE A 82 -2.57 3.36 9.91
CA ILE A 82 -3.94 2.98 9.51
C ILE A 82 -4.02 1.47 9.28
N GLU A 83 -3.04 0.90 8.57
CA GLU A 83 -2.96 -0.53 8.31
C GLU A 83 -2.80 -1.33 9.60
N HIS A 84 -1.91 -0.90 10.49
CA HIS A 84 -1.71 -1.53 11.78
C HIS A 84 -2.99 -1.53 12.61
N ALA A 85 -3.63 -0.36 12.75
CA ALA A 85 -4.88 -0.22 13.49
C ALA A 85 -6.01 -1.08 12.88
N TYR A 86 -6.05 -1.20 11.54
CA TYR A 86 -7.01 -2.06 10.86
C TYR A 86 -6.84 -3.54 11.21
N TYR A 87 -5.60 -4.06 11.12
CA TYR A 87 -5.31 -5.46 11.42
C TYR A 87 -5.43 -5.77 12.93
N GLN A 88 -5.04 -4.84 13.79
CA GLN A 88 -5.17 -4.96 15.25
C GLN A 88 -6.58 -4.69 15.78
N ARG A 89 -7.52 -4.28 14.92
CA ARG A 89 -8.92 -3.97 15.27
C ARG A 89 -9.05 -2.76 16.19
N GLU A 90 -8.11 -1.83 16.11
CA GLU A 90 -8.07 -0.61 16.91
C GLU A 90 -8.94 0.48 16.29
N ILE A 91 -10.26 0.28 16.32
CA ILE A 91 -11.23 1.26 15.78
C ILE A 91 -11.09 2.64 16.43
N LYS A 92 -10.68 2.68 17.70
CA LYS A 92 -10.39 3.94 18.40
C LYS A 92 -9.26 4.70 17.73
N ARG A 93 -8.15 4.03 17.39
CA ARG A 93 -7.01 4.66 16.71
C ARG A 93 -7.40 5.17 15.32
N LEU A 94 -8.18 4.40 14.56
CA LEU A 94 -8.69 4.86 13.26
C LEU A 94 -9.56 6.14 13.37
N LYS A 95 -10.38 6.25 14.43
CA LYS A 95 -11.16 7.47 14.71
C LYS A 95 -10.28 8.65 15.08
N GLU A 96 -9.23 8.43 15.87
CA GLU A 96 -8.25 9.46 16.23
C GLU A 96 -7.54 9.98 14.98
N ILE A 97 -7.03 9.09 14.11
CA ILE A 97 -6.39 9.47 12.84
C ILE A 97 -7.34 10.29 11.96
N TYR A 98 -8.62 9.89 11.84
CA TYR A 98 -9.60 10.69 11.12
C TYR A 98 -9.76 12.09 11.72
N GLN A 99 -9.90 12.20 13.04
CA GLN A 99 -10.09 13.49 13.72
C GLN A 99 -8.89 14.43 13.60
N GLU A 100 -7.68 13.87 13.66
CA GLU A 100 -6.41 14.61 13.51
C GLU A 100 -6.25 15.23 12.12
N ASN A 101 -6.85 14.63 11.07
CA ASN A 101 -6.57 14.97 9.68
C ASN A 101 -7.75 15.59 8.90
N GLN A 102 -9.00 15.42 9.36
CA GLN A 102 -10.21 15.84 8.62
C GLN A 102 -10.34 17.35 8.32
N MET A 103 -9.64 18.21 9.06
CA MET A 103 -9.63 19.68 8.87
C MET A 103 -8.32 20.19 8.25
N GLY A 104 -7.48 19.28 7.73
CA GLY A 104 -6.18 19.61 7.17
C GLY A 104 -6.24 20.01 5.69
N THR A 105 -5.08 19.89 5.05
CA THR A 105 -4.92 19.95 3.58
C THR A 105 -5.75 18.89 2.87
N ASN A 106 -5.89 19.01 1.54
CA ASN A 106 -6.61 18.01 0.74
C ASN A 106 -6.01 16.61 0.93
N GLU A 107 -4.69 16.49 0.96
CA GLU A 107 -3.98 15.22 1.18
C GLU A 107 -4.25 14.66 2.58
N GLN A 108 -4.29 15.51 3.61
CA GLN A 108 -4.65 15.07 4.96
C GLN A 108 -6.10 14.60 5.03
N LYS A 109 -7.03 15.25 4.35
CA LYS A 109 -8.41 14.75 4.26
C LYS A 109 -8.48 13.36 3.63
N LEU A 110 -7.72 13.08 2.57
CA LEU A 110 -7.66 11.75 1.95
C LEU A 110 -7.14 10.68 2.92
N VAL A 111 -6.16 11.03 3.77
CA VAL A 111 -5.70 10.17 4.88
C VAL A 111 -6.84 9.94 5.88
N ALA A 112 -7.57 11.00 6.26
CA ALA A 112 -8.71 10.90 7.16
C ALA A 112 -9.79 9.96 6.61
N TYR A 113 -10.17 10.12 5.34
CA TYR A 113 -11.17 9.27 4.67
C TYR A 113 -10.70 7.82 4.56
N SER A 114 -9.40 7.61 4.32
CA SER A 114 -8.80 6.28 4.30
C SER A 114 -8.96 5.57 5.64
N ALA A 115 -8.77 6.27 6.77
CA ALA A 115 -9.04 5.73 8.10
C ALA A 115 -10.53 5.49 8.36
N LYS A 116 -11.38 6.49 8.08
CA LYS A 116 -12.84 6.44 8.29
C LYS A 116 -13.49 5.30 7.52
N GLY A 117 -13.12 5.13 6.25
CA GLY A 117 -13.69 4.13 5.35
C GLY A 117 -13.41 2.68 5.76
N LEU A 118 -12.55 2.43 6.76
CA LEU A 118 -12.29 1.09 7.29
C LEU A 118 -13.23 0.68 8.43
N TYR A 119 -13.90 1.64 9.08
CA TYR A 119 -14.82 1.36 10.19
C TYR A 119 -16.24 1.91 9.97
N GLN A 120 -16.45 2.79 9.00
CA GLN A 120 -17.75 3.38 8.69
C GLN A 120 -17.88 3.70 7.19
N HIS A 121 -19.12 3.85 6.72
CA HIS A 121 -19.39 4.41 5.38
C HIS A 121 -18.92 5.86 5.29
N LEU A 122 -18.35 6.20 4.13
CA LEU A 122 -18.03 7.58 3.76
C LEU A 122 -19.30 8.30 3.30
N LEU A 123 -19.31 9.62 3.47
CA LEU A 123 -20.36 10.49 2.94
C LEU A 123 -20.17 10.68 1.42
N PRO A 124 -21.23 10.97 0.66
CA PRO A 124 -21.13 11.23 -0.77
C PRO A 124 -20.08 12.30 -1.11
N GLU A 125 -20.06 13.39 -0.34
CA GLU A 125 -19.13 14.51 -0.56
C GLU A 125 -17.67 14.09 -0.33
N GLU A 126 -17.43 13.17 0.62
CA GLU A 126 -16.09 12.63 0.85
C GLU A 126 -15.65 11.73 -0.31
N ILE A 127 -16.58 10.94 -0.87
CA ILE A 127 -16.32 10.11 -2.06
C ILE A 127 -16.03 10.99 -3.26
N ASP A 128 -16.78 12.07 -3.46
CA ASP A 128 -16.55 13.04 -4.54
C ASP A 128 -15.13 13.66 -4.43
N GLU A 129 -14.71 14.09 -3.23
CA GLU A 129 -13.34 14.60 -3.00
C GLU A 129 -12.26 13.56 -3.32
N ILE A 130 -12.49 12.28 -2.99
CA ILE A 130 -11.56 11.19 -3.34
C ILE A 130 -11.50 10.98 -4.85
N GLU A 131 -12.65 10.90 -5.51
CA GLU A 131 -12.73 10.65 -6.95
C GLU A 131 -12.10 11.77 -7.76
N ASP A 132 -12.34 13.03 -7.38
CA ASP A 132 -11.78 14.18 -8.07
C ASP A 132 -10.25 14.24 -7.98
N TYR A 133 -9.69 13.81 -6.84
CA TYR A 133 -8.25 13.63 -6.72
C TYR A 133 -7.73 12.49 -7.60
N LEU A 134 -8.37 11.32 -7.54
CA LEU A 134 -7.90 10.11 -8.24
C LEU A 134 -7.97 10.22 -9.78
N LYS A 135 -8.94 10.96 -10.34
CA LYS A 135 -9.09 11.16 -11.80
C LYS A 135 -7.88 11.84 -12.45
N GLY A 136 -7.07 12.59 -11.69
CA GLY A 136 -5.91 13.33 -12.20
C GLY A 136 -4.59 12.54 -12.19
N ILE A 137 -4.59 11.32 -11.65
CA ILE A 137 -3.35 10.56 -11.40
C ILE A 137 -2.91 9.83 -12.67
N GLN A 138 -1.65 10.05 -13.06
CA GLN A 138 -1.01 9.34 -14.18
C GLN A 138 -0.02 8.26 -13.72
N PHE A 139 0.63 8.51 -12.58
CA PHE A 139 1.60 7.60 -11.97
C PHE A 139 1.19 7.37 -10.52
N TRP A 140 0.84 6.13 -10.22
CA TRP A 140 0.34 5.75 -8.91
C TRP A 140 1.52 5.50 -7.96
N GLY A 141 1.72 6.41 -7.00
CA GLY A 141 2.74 6.30 -5.97
C GLY A 141 2.22 5.59 -4.72
N LEU A 142 3.07 5.50 -3.69
CA LEU A 142 2.68 4.89 -2.41
C LEU A 142 1.47 5.57 -1.77
N PHE A 143 1.35 6.89 -1.90
CA PHE A 143 0.24 7.64 -1.34
C PHE A 143 -1.09 7.21 -1.99
N GLU A 144 -1.18 7.26 -3.33
CA GLU A 144 -2.39 6.91 -4.07
C GLU A 144 -2.72 5.42 -3.94
N LEU A 145 -1.72 4.53 -4.03
CA LEU A 145 -1.91 3.10 -3.84
C LEU A 145 -2.39 2.76 -2.42
N SER A 146 -1.95 3.51 -1.40
CA SER A 146 -2.44 3.33 -0.02
C SER A 146 -3.89 3.78 0.14
N ILE A 147 -4.30 4.85 -0.53
CA ILE A 147 -5.71 5.26 -0.59
C ILE A 147 -6.53 4.13 -1.24
N LEU A 148 -6.12 3.64 -2.40
CA LEU A 148 -6.82 2.56 -3.09
C LEU A 148 -6.93 1.28 -2.25
N ALA A 149 -5.83 0.87 -1.61
CA ALA A 149 -5.81 -0.31 -0.74
C ALA A 149 -6.75 -0.19 0.46
N ASN A 150 -7.04 1.04 0.92
CA ASN A 150 -7.92 1.30 2.05
C ASN A 150 -9.39 1.52 1.66
N ILE A 151 -9.64 2.28 0.60
CA ILE A 151 -10.98 2.77 0.28
C ILE A 151 -11.29 2.84 -1.22
N GLY A 152 -10.41 2.37 -2.10
CA GLY A 152 -10.64 2.39 -3.54
C GLY A 152 -11.86 1.58 -3.99
N ASP A 153 -12.33 0.63 -3.19
CA ASP A 153 -13.55 -0.13 -3.47
C ASP A 153 -14.85 0.69 -3.38
N LYS A 154 -14.77 1.92 -2.85
CA LYS A 154 -15.92 2.80 -2.60
C LYS A 154 -16.17 3.80 -3.73
N VAL A 155 -15.22 3.98 -4.64
CA VAL A 155 -15.37 4.92 -5.76
C VAL A 155 -16.24 4.31 -6.86
N ASN A 156 -16.66 5.14 -7.80
CA ASN A 156 -17.50 4.74 -8.92
C ASN A 156 -16.81 3.70 -9.81
N GLU A 157 -17.61 2.86 -10.44
CA GLU A 157 -17.14 1.71 -11.23
C GLU A 157 -16.31 2.12 -12.45
N ASN A 158 -16.68 3.20 -13.14
CA ASN A 158 -15.92 3.69 -14.28
C ASN A 158 -14.49 4.13 -13.89
N LEU A 159 -14.34 4.73 -12.70
CA LEU A 159 -13.03 5.10 -12.18
C LEU A 159 -12.22 3.85 -11.81
N ILE A 160 -12.84 2.83 -11.21
CA ILE A 160 -12.18 1.54 -10.97
C ILE A 160 -11.65 0.96 -12.28
N ASP A 161 -12.44 1.01 -13.36
CA ASP A 161 -12.04 0.46 -14.66
C ASP A 161 -10.85 1.20 -15.25
N ASN A 162 -10.86 2.54 -15.22
CA ASN A 162 -9.71 3.34 -15.64
C ASN A 162 -8.45 3.02 -14.83
N ILE A 163 -8.58 2.84 -13.51
CA ILE A 163 -7.45 2.47 -12.62
C ILE A 163 -6.89 1.09 -13.00
N LEU A 164 -7.76 0.13 -13.29
CA LEU A 164 -7.32 -1.21 -13.72
C LEU A 164 -6.58 -1.13 -15.06
N GLU A 165 -7.09 -0.37 -16.02
CA GLU A 165 -6.42 -0.12 -17.30
C GLU A 165 -5.04 0.53 -17.12
N ASP A 166 -4.91 1.52 -16.24
CA ASP A 166 -3.63 2.17 -15.91
C ASP A 166 -2.60 1.18 -15.36
N PHE A 167 -3.02 0.27 -14.48
CA PHE A 167 -2.13 -0.76 -13.93
C PHE A 167 -1.66 -1.74 -15.00
N PHE A 168 -2.49 -2.06 -15.99
CA PHE A 168 -2.09 -2.89 -17.12
C PHE A 168 -1.16 -2.14 -18.09
N TYR A 169 -1.49 -0.90 -18.42
CA TYR A 169 -0.70 -0.10 -19.35
C TYR A 169 0.71 0.15 -18.82
N ASN A 170 0.84 0.43 -17.51
CA ASN A 170 2.13 0.68 -16.85
C ASN A 170 2.61 -0.52 -16.01
N LYS A 171 2.26 -1.75 -16.41
CA LYS A 171 2.52 -2.98 -15.62
C LYS A 171 3.96 -3.11 -15.11
N SER A 172 4.96 -2.83 -15.95
CA SER A 172 6.38 -2.93 -15.56
C SER A 172 6.81 -1.97 -14.44
N TYR A 173 6.10 -0.85 -14.27
CA TYR A 173 6.37 0.12 -13.21
C TYR A 173 5.95 -0.44 -11.84
N TYR A 174 4.80 -1.12 -11.78
CA TYR A 174 4.27 -1.68 -10.53
C TYR A 174 4.83 -3.06 -10.19
N GLU A 175 5.21 -3.83 -11.20
CA GLU A 175 5.60 -5.23 -11.02
C GLU A 175 6.89 -5.40 -10.21
N ASN A 176 7.83 -4.48 -10.27
CA ASN A 176 9.13 -4.67 -9.64
C ASN A 176 9.16 -4.35 -8.13
N ASP A 177 8.16 -3.63 -7.61
CA ASP A 177 8.09 -3.24 -6.20
C ASP A 177 7.08 -4.10 -5.43
N LEU A 178 7.57 -4.87 -4.46
CA LEU A 178 6.74 -5.78 -3.66
C LEU A 178 5.64 -5.03 -2.90
N TYR A 179 5.94 -3.85 -2.35
CA TYR A 179 4.99 -3.11 -1.54
C TYR A 179 3.87 -2.54 -2.41
N TYR A 180 4.20 -2.04 -3.61
CA TYR A 180 3.22 -1.61 -4.60
C TYR A 180 2.28 -2.76 -4.97
N ARG A 181 2.83 -3.94 -5.27
CA ARG A 181 2.01 -5.13 -5.57
C ARG A 181 1.07 -5.46 -4.41
N VAL A 182 1.55 -5.44 -3.16
CA VAL A 182 0.71 -5.71 -1.97
C VAL A 182 -0.48 -4.74 -1.88
N LEU A 183 -0.25 -3.44 -2.10
CA LEU A 183 -1.31 -2.42 -2.07
C LEU A 183 -2.33 -2.62 -3.19
N ILE A 184 -1.86 -2.88 -4.42
CA ILE A 184 -2.73 -3.19 -5.57
C ILE A 184 -3.60 -4.41 -5.27
N TYR A 185 -3.03 -5.49 -4.74
CA TYR A 185 -3.80 -6.70 -4.43
C TYR A 185 -4.82 -6.50 -3.30
N ARG A 186 -4.54 -5.64 -2.32
CA ARG A 186 -5.51 -5.24 -1.29
C ARG A 186 -6.67 -4.46 -1.87
N PHE A 187 -6.39 -3.56 -2.83
CA PHE A 187 -7.42 -2.86 -3.59
C PHE A 187 -8.29 -3.84 -4.39
N LEU A 188 -7.68 -4.69 -5.23
CA LEU A 188 -8.40 -5.69 -6.04
C LEU A 188 -9.26 -6.61 -5.18
N TYR A 189 -8.74 -7.09 -4.05
CA TYR A 189 -9.48 -7.88 -3.07
C TYR A 189 -10.78 -7.19 -2.63
N LYS A 190 -10.70 -5.90 -2.27
CA LYS A 190 -11.88 -5.14 -1.83
C LYS A 190 -12.85 -4.86 -2.99
N VAL A 191 -12.35 -4.57 -4.19
CA VAL A 191 -13.20 -4.43 -5.40
C VAL A 191 -14.00 -5.71 -5.64
N ILE A 192 -13.34 -6.88 -5.65
CA ILE A 192 -14.03 -8.17 -5.84
C ILE A 192 -15.11 -8.37 -4.76
N LEU A 193 -14.76 -8.11 -3.50
CA LEU A 193 -15.70 -8.22 -2.39
C LEU A 193 -16.88 -7.24 -2.49
N ASN A 194 -16.68 -6.05 -3.06
CA ASN A 194 -17.73 -5.06 -3.29
C ASN A 194 -18.63 -5.47 -4.47
N CYS A 195 -18.06 -6.01 -5.55
CA CYS A 195 -18.83 -6.57 -6.66
C CYS A 195 -19.73 -7.71 -6.18
N ILE A 196 -19.21 -8.62 -5.33
CA ILE A 196 -20.00 -9.70 -4.71
C ILE A 196 -21.13 -9.13 -3.83
N ASP A 197 -20.82 -8.18 -2.95
CA ASP A 197 -21.83 -7.53 -2.08
C ASP A 197 -22.92 -6.81 -2.89
N SER A 198 -22.60 -6.38 -4.11
CA SER A 198 -23.51 -5.69 -5.03
C SER A 198 -24.15 -6.61 -6.08
N GLU A 199 -24.01 -7.94 -5.94
CA GLU A 199 -24.52 -8.94 -6.88
C GLU A 199 -24.00 -8.85 -8.34
N ARG A 200 -22.88 -8.15 -8.56
CA ARG A 200 -22.24 -7.96 -9.88
C ARG A 200 -21.29 -9.13 -10.20
N LYS A 201 -21.86 -10.27 -10.56
CA LYS A 201 -21.11 -11.52 -10.84
C LYS A 201 -20.07 -11.36 -11.95
N GLU A 202 -20.44 -10.79 -13.09
CA GLU A 202 -19.55 -10.69 -14.26
C GLU A 202 -18.32 -9.82 -13.93
N LYS A 203 -18.53 -8.66 -13.30
CA LYS A 203 -17.44 -7.79 -12.87
C LYS A 203 -16.54 -8.44 -11.83
N ALA A 204 -17.13 -9.15 -10.85
CA ALA A 204 -16.34 -9.88 -9.86
C ALA A 204 -15.42 -10.94 -10.52
N GLN A 205 -15.92 -11.64 -11.54
CA GLN A 205 -15.15 -12.62 -12.31
C GLN A 205 -14.03 -11.94 -13.11
N GLU A 206 -14.33 -10.84 -13.79
CA GLU A 206 -13.35 -10.04 -14.55
C GLU A 206 -12.18 -9.60 -13.65
N VAL A 207 -12.47 -8.99 -12.50
CA VAL A 207 -11.43 -8.50 -11.57
C VAL A 207 -10.64 -9.67 -10.96
N LEU A 208 -11.27 -10.83 -10.73
CA LEU A 208 -10.58 -12.06 -10.31
C LEU A 208 -9.58 -12.53 -11.37
N ASP A 209 -9.98 -12.56 -12.64
CA ASP A 209 -9.13 -13.01 -13.74
C ASP A 209 -7.97 -12.03 -13.99
N ILE A 210 -8.24 -10.74 -13.85
CA ILE A 210 -7.22 -9.67 -13.84
C ILE A 210 -6.19 -9.96 -12.73
N SER A 211 -6.65 -10.13 -11.48
CA SER A 211 -5.74 -10.30 -10.33
C SER A 211 -4.77 -11.48 -10.48
N LYS A 212 -5.22 -12.57 -11.11
CA LYS A 212 -4.41 -13.78 -11.32
C LYS A 212 -3.26 -13.58 -12.31
N GLN A 213 -3.34 -12.59 -13.21
CA GLN A 213 -2.35 -12.33 -14.25
C GLN A 213 -1.16 -11.47 -13.78
N PHE A 214 -1.26 -10.84 -12.62
CA PHE A 214 -0.23 -9.95 -12.07
C PHE A 214 0.75 -10.64 -11.10
N PHE A 215 0.51 -11.91 -10.75
CA PHE A 215 1.24 -12.50 -9.62
C PHE A 215 2.68 -12.83 -9.96
N MET A 216 3.59 -12.41 -9.09
CA MET A 216 4.95 -12.93 -9.04
C MET A 216 5.03 -14.22 -8.19
N PRO A 217 6.07 -15.05 -8.36
CA PRO A 217 6.26 -16.25 -7.55
C PRO A 217 6.27 -15.99 -6.03
N GLY A 218 6.80 -14.84 -5.60
CA GLY A 218 6.93 -14.46 -4.19
C GLY A 218 5.68 -13.88 -3.52
N ASP A 219 4.59 -13.62 -4.25
CA ASP A 219 3.43 -12.87 -3.76
C ASP A 219 2.47 -13.71 -2.90
N VAL A 220 2.98 -14.38 -1.87
CA VAL A 220 2.23 -15.36 -1.07
C VAL A 220 1.04 -14.72 -0.35
N MET A 221 1.24 -13.58 0.33
CA MET A 221 0.16 -12.90 1.06
C MET A 221 -0.95 -12.39 0.13
N SER A 222 -0.56 -11.83 -1.02
CA SER A 222 -1.49 -11.37 -2.05
C SER A 222 -2.31 -12.52 -2.63
N ARG A 223 -1.69 -13.69 -2.85
CA ARG A 223 -2.42 -14.91 -3.27
C ARG A 223 -3.43 -15.35 -2.22
N VAL A 224 -3.10 -15.26 -0.93
CA VAL A 224 -4.04 -15.61 0.15
C VAL A 224 -5.29 -14.72 0.10
N ILE A 225 -5.15 -13.39 -0.02
CA ILE A 225 -6.34 -12.50 -0.06
C ILE A 225 -7.19 -12.73 -1.32
N ILE A 226 -6.57 -12.87 -2.49
CA ILE A 226 -7.31 -13.08 -3.74
C ILE A 226 -7.99 -14.44 -3.75
N ASN A 227 -7.31 -15.52 -3.32
CA ASN A 227 -7.94 -16.84 -3.20
C ASN A 227 -9.10 -16.83 -2.19
N TYR A 228 -9.01 -16.00 -1.15
CA TYR A 228 -10.09 -15.83 -0.19
C TYR A 228 -11.29 -15.11 -0.80
N ALA A 229 -11.08 -14.06 -1.61
CA ALA A 229 -12.15 -13.43 -2.40
C ALA A 229 -12.74 -14.39 -3.44
N GLU A 230 -11.92 -15.18 -4.13
CA GLU A 230 -12.39 -16.23 -5.03
C GLU A 230 -13.25 -17.27 -4.29
N SER A 231 -12.91 -17.62 -3.06
CA SER A 231 -13.70 -18.54 -2.25
C SER A 231 -15.09 -17.96 -1.91
N PHE A 232 -15.22 -16.64 -1.75
CA PHE A 232 -16.53 -15.99 -1.69
C PHE A 232 -17.27 -16.05 -3.03
N PHE A 233 -16.58 -15.78 -4.14
CA PHE A 233 -17.19 -15.91 -5.47
C PHE A 233 -17.76 -17.31 -5.70
N VAL A 234 -16.99 -18.35 -5.36
CA VAL A 234 -17.44 -19.75 -5.41
C VAL A 234 -18.65 -19.97 -4.51
N TYR A 235 -18.63 -19.43 -3.28
CA TYR A 235 -19.74 -19.56 -2.33
C TYR A 235 -21.06 -18.98 -2.87
N TYR A 236 -21.01 -17.79 -3.48
CA TYR A 236 -22.21 -17.09 -3.94
C TYR A 236 -22.70 -17.54 -5.32
N TYR A 237 -21.79 -17.91 -6.24
CA TYR A 237 -22.14 -18.04 -7.66
C TYR A 237 -21.83 -19.39 -8.30
N VAL A 238 -21.19 -20.32 -7.58
CA VAL A 238 -20.73 -21.61 -8.15
C VAL A 238 -21.17 -22.80 -7.32
N ASP A 239 -20.64 -22.93 -6.09
CA ASP A 239 -20.93 -24.03 -5.17
C ASP A 239 -20.77 -23.54 -3.72
N LYS A 240 -21.92 -23.35 -3.07
CA LYS A 240 -22.02 -22.84 -1.69
C LYS A 240 -21.22 -23.69 -0.69
N GLN A 241 -21.25 -25.02 -0.80
CA GLN A 241 -20.58 -25.91 0.15
C GLN A 241 -19.07 -25.96 -0.10
N LYS A 242 -18.64 -25.91 -1.36
CA LYS A 242 -17.21 -25.82 -1.71
C LYS A 242 -16.62 -24.49 -1.25
N GLY A 243 -17.25 -23.36 -1.60
CA GLY A 243 -16.75 -22.03 -1.25
C GLY A 243 -16.66 -21.83 0.27
N LYS A 244 -17.69 -22.28 1.01
CA LYS A 244 -17.66 -22.24 2.48
C LYS A 244 -16.51 -23.03 3.08
N ARG A 245 -16.22 -24.23 2.55
CA ARG A 245 -15.08 -25.04 3.00
C ARG A 245 -13.75 -24.33 2.73
N GLN A 246 -13.57 -23.78 1.52
CA GLN A 246 -12.34 -23.04 1.15
C GLN A 246 -12.09 -21.81 2.04
N LEU A 247 -13.15 -21.05 2.35
CA LEU A 247 -13.08 -19.92 3.30
C LEU A 247 -12.62 -20.39 4.69
N GLN A 248 -13.24 -21.44 5.22
CA GLN A 248 -12.90 -22.00 6.53
C GLN A 248 -11.48 -22.55 6.57
N ASP A 249 -11.04 -23.21 5.51
CA ASP A 249 -9.70 -23.79 5.42
C ASP A 249 -8.63 -22.71 5.36
N THR A 250 -8.89 -21.59 4.67
CA THR A 250 -8.01 -20.42 4.70
C THR A 250 -7.85 -19.88 6.12
N LEU A 251 -8.96 -19.73 6.87
CA LEU A 251 -8.89 -19.26 8.26
C LEU A 251 -8.13 -20.24 9.16
N LYS A 252 -8.33 -21.56 8.99
CA LYS A 252 -7.58 -22.59 9.73
C LYS A 252 -6.08 -22.55 9.40
N PHE A 253 -5.74 -22.35 8.12
CA PHE A 253 -4.35 -22.22 7.67
C PHE A 253 -3.67 -21.02 8.32
N LEU A 254 -4.30 -19.84 8.30
CA LEU A 254 -3.76 -18.64 8.93
C LEU A 254 -3.56 -18.82 10.44
N LYS A 255 -4.48 -19.54 11.12
CA LYS A 255 -4.29 -19.93 12.52
C LYS A 255 -3.05 -20.81 12.70
N LYS A 256 -2.87 -21.81 11.83
CA LYS A 256 -1.77 -22.79 11.91
C LYS A 256 -0.40 -22.13 11.79
N ILE A 257 -0.27 -21.09 10.96
CA ILE A 257 0.99 -20.38 10.75
C ILE A 257 1.20 -19.20 11.72
N GLY A 258 0.29 -19.00 12.69
CA GLY A 258 0.41 -17.90 13.67
C GLY A 258 0.03 -16.51 13.15
N ALA A 259 -0.56 -16.39 11.95
CA ALA A 259 -0.99 -15.13 11.35
C ALA A 259 -2.33 -14.66 11.93
N GLU A 260 -2.38 -14.47 13.25
CA GLU A 260 -3.62 -14.30 14.02
C GLU A 260 -4.36 -13.00 13.67
N ASP A 261 -3.66 -11.86 13.60
CA ASP A 261 -4.30 -10.57 13.35
C ASP A 261 -4.87 -10.49 11.92
N PHE A 262 -4.10 -11.00 10.96
CA PHE A 262 -4.58 -11.16 9.59
C PHE A 262 -5.78 -12.10 9.51
N ARG A 263 -5.76 -13.22 10.26
CA ARG A 263 -6.92 -14.12 10.37
C ARG A 263 -8.15 -13.41 10.93
N LYS A 264 -8.00 -12.60 11.98
CA LYS A 264 -9.12 -11.84 12.57
C LYS A 264 -9.76 -10.92 11.53
N THR A 265 -8.95 -10.24 10.72
CA THR A 265 -9.44 -9.38 9.62
C THR A 265 -10.23 -10.18 8.58
N LEU A 266 -9.70 -11.30 8.08
CA LEU A 266 -10.43 -12.14 7.12
C LEU A 266 -11.68 -12.78 7.73
N LYS A 267 -11.64 -13.11 9.02
CA LYS A 267 -12.80 -13.63 9.75
C LYS A 267 -13.90 -12.57 9.86
N MET A 268 -13.58 -11.29 10.07
CA MET A 268 -14.60 -10.23 10.03
C MET A 268 -15.35 -10.24 8.69
N GLN A 269 -14.62 -10.36 7.56
CA GLN A 269 -15.25 -10.38 6.24
C GLN A 269 -16.13 -11.62 6.04
N TYR A 270 -15.70 -12.77 6.57
CA TYR A 270 -16.52 -13.99 6.62
C TYR A 270 -17.78 -13.80 7.45
N ASP A 271 -17.66 -13.27 8.66
CA ASP A 271 -18.80 -13.09 9.56
C ASP A 271 -19.80 -12.09 8.95
N LYS A 272 -19.32 -11.00 8.33
CA LYS A 272 -20.15 -10.00 7.62
C LYS A 272 -21.03 -10.65 6.56
N ARG A 273 -20.49 -11.56 5.75
CA ARG A 273 -21.14 -12.13 4.56
C ARG A 273 -21.93 -13.41 4.86
N ILE A 274 -21.35 -14.30 5.65
CA ILE A 274 -21.89 -15.65 5.87
C ILE A 274 -22.89 -15.71 7.03
N ILE A 275 -22.72 -14.90 8.08
CA ILE A 275 -23.65 -14.92 9.23
C ILE A 275 -24.91 -14.09 8.91
N ARG A 276 -24.79 -13.02 8.11
CA ARG A 276 -25.92 -12.16 7.72
C ARG A 276 -26.89 -12.80 6.72
N GLU A 277 -26.58 -13.94 6.12
CA GLU A 277 -27.56 -14.71 5.33
C GLU A 277 -28.63 -15.41 6.19
N LYS A 278 -28.47 -15.47 7.52
CA LYS A 278 -29.38 -16.19 8.42
C LYS A 278 -30.74 -15.56 8.78
N PRO A 279 -31.16 -14.33 8.40
CA PRO A 279 -32.48 -13.84 8.82
C PRO A 279 -33.68 -14.32 7.98
N ASN A 280 -33.50 -14.87 6.77
CA ASN A 280 -34.63 -15.11 5.85
C ASN A 280 -34.83 -16.58 5.41
N GLU A 281 -34.43 -17.55 6.22
CA GLU A 281 -34.91 -18.93 6.09
C GLU A 281 -35.91 -19.25 7.21
N ARG A 282 -37.14 -18.72 7.09
CA ARG A 282 -38.39 -19.29 7.62
C ARG A 282 -39.58 -18.86 6.76
#